data_AF-A0A7X4RTU1-F1
#
_entry.id   AF-A0A7X4RTU1-F1
#
_cell.length_a   1.000
_cell.length_b   1.000
_cell.length_c   1.000
_cell.angle_alpha   90.00
_cell.angle_beta   90.00
_cell.angle_gamma   90.00
#
_symmetry.space_group_name_H-M   'P 1'
#
loop_
_entity.id
_entity.type
_entity.pdbx_description
1 polymer ?
#
loop_
_entity_poly.entity_id
_entity_poly.type
_entity_poly.pdbx_seq_one_letter_code
_entity_poly.pdbx_strand_id
1 'polypeptide(L)' 'MSQSTPSLEQAPDEIKLAVDLIYLLETNNVDPKVALAALEIVRQDLEKKSEPNPT' A
#
# COMPACT_ATOMS: atom_id res chain seq x y z
N MET A 1 -11.57 -30.29 0.18
CA MET A 1 -12.01 -29.02 -0.41
C MET A 1 -10.76 -28.17 -0.61
N SER A 2 -10.31 -28.03 -1.85
CA SER A 2 -9.15 -27.19 -2.16
C SER A 2 -9.59 -25.74 -2.14
N GLN A 3 -9.29 -25.02 -1.06
CA GLN A 3 -9.36 -23.56 -1.11
C GLN A 3 -8.21 -23.10 -2.00
N SER A 4 -8.52 -22.80 -3.25
CA SER A 4 -7.62 -22.10 -4.16
C SER A 4 -7.52 -20.64 -3.69
N THR A 5 -6.66 -20.36 -2.73
CA THR A 5 -6.18 -18.99 -2.52
C THR A 5 -5.41 -18.61 -3.79
N PRO A 6 -5.88 -17.64 -4.62
CA PRO A 6 -5.03 -17.12 -5.69
C PRO A 6 -3.71 -16.70 -5.06
N SER A 7 -2.59 -17.23 -5.57
CA SER A 7 -1.30 -16.92 -4.98
C SER A 7 -1.06 -15.42 -5.08
N LEU A 8 -0.46 -14.82 -4.06
CA LEU A 8 -0.16 -13.39 -4.03
C LEU A 8 0.61 -12.94 -5.29
N GLU A 9 1.35 -13.86 -5.90
CA GLU A 9 2.08 -13.71 -7.16
C GLU A 9 1.18 -13.35 -8.36
N GLN A 10 -0.09 -13.74 -8.34
CA GLN A 10 -1.08 -13.47 -9.38
C GLN A 10 -1.97 -12.25 -9.08
N ALA A 11 -1.82 -11.63 -7.91
CA ALA A 11 -2.60 -10.46 -7.54
C ALA A 11 -2.19 -9.21 -8.36
N PRO A 12 -3.09 -8.22 -8.51
CA PRO A 12 -2.74 -6.91 -9.04
C PRO A 12 -1.58 -6.27 -8.27
N ASP A 13 -0.80 -5.41 -8.94
CA ASP A 13 0.42 -4.82 -8.38
C ASP A 13 0.11 -3.98 -7.13
N GLU A 14 -1.02 -3.28 -7.11
CA GLU A 14 -1.48 -2.50 -5.96
C GLU A 14 -1.77 -3.37 -4.74
N ILE A 15 -2.25 -4.60 -4.94
CA ILE A 15 -2.53 -5.55 -3.85
C ILE A 15 -1.23 -6.12 -3.31
N LYS A 16 -0.29 -6.50 -4.18
CA LYS A 16 1.04 -6.98 -3.77
C LYS A 16 1.76 -5.92 -2.95
N LEU A 17 1.81 -4.69 -3.45
CA LEU A 17 2.45 -3.58 -2.76
C LEU A 17 1.78 -3.28 -1.42
N ALA A 18 0.45 -3.33 -1.33
CA ALA A 18 -0.25 -3.15 -0.07
C ALA A 18 0.15 -4.21 0.96
N VAL A 19 0.28 -5.48 0.56
CA VAL A 19 0.72 -6.57 1.44
C VAL A 19 2.15 -6.36 1.91
N ASP A 20 3.07 -5.98 1.02
CA ASP A 20 4.47 -5.69 1.37
C ASP A 20 4.57 -4.51 2.34
N LEU A 21 3.77 -3.45 2.13
CA LEU A 21 3.73 -2.29 3.02
C LEU A 21 3.18 -2.66 4.40
N ILE A 22 2.11 -3.46 4.48
CA ILE A 22 1.57 -3.95 5.76
C ILE A 22 2.64 -4.75 6.51
N TYR A 23 3.30 -5.69 5.83
CA TYR A 23 4.36 -6.50 6.43
C TYR A 23 5.51 -5.64 6.98
N LEU A 24 5.93 -4.61 6.23
CA LEU A 24 6.96 -3.68 6.67
C LEU A 24 6.54 -2.90 7.92
N LEU A 25 5.31 -2.39 7.95
CA LEU A 25 4.78 -1.62 9.08
C LEU A 25 4.66 -2.49 10.35
N GLU A 26 4.17 -3.71 10.21
CA GLU A 26 4.05 -4.67 11.31
C GLU A 26 5.41 -5.09 11.86
N THR A 27 6.37 -5.38 10.97
CA THR A 27 7.74 -5.79 11.35
C THR A 27 8.48 -4.68 12.10
N ASN A 28 8.14 -3.41 11.81
CA ASN A 28 8.69 -2.25 12.52
C ASN A 28 7.84 -1.81 13.72
N ASN A 29 6.82 -2.59 14.10
CA ASN A 29 5.89 -2.30 15.20
C ASN A 29 5.28 -0.88 15.12
N VAL A 30 4.98 -0.42 13.91
CA VAL A 30 4.38 0.90 13.70
C VAL A 30 2.93 0.88 14.20
N ASP A 31 2.56 1.86 15.03
CA ASP A 31 1.18 2.00 15.49
C ASP A 31 0.23 2.20 14.28
N PRO A 32 -0.89 1.47 14.19
CA PRO A 32 -1.79 1.55 13.05
C PRO A 32 -2.30 2.97 12.76
N LYS A 33 -2.52 3.80 13.79
CA LYS A 33 -2.98 5.18 13.60
C LYS A 33 -1.87 6.05 12.98
N VAL A 34 -0.62 5.82 13.40
CA VAL A 34 0.55 6.49 12.82
C VAL A 34 0.75 6.04 11.37
N ALA A 35 0.62 4.74 11.09
CA ALA A 35 0.71 4.20 9.74
C ALA A 35 -0.34 4.81 8.80
N LEU A 36 -1.61 4.88 9.24
CA LEU A 36 -2.69 5.50 8.46
C LEU A 36 -2.43 6.98 8.17
N ALA A 37 -1.97 7.74 9.18
CA ALA A 37 -1.63 9.14 8.98
C ALA A 37 -0.46 9.32 7.99
N ALA A 38 0.56 8.46 8.06
CA ALA A 38 1.68 8.48 7.11
C ALA A 38 1.25 8.10 5.68
N LEU A 39 0.40 7.08 5.53
CA LEU A 39 -0.14 6.67 4.23
C LEU A 39 -0.99 7.78 3.58
N GLU A 40 -1.73 8.55 4.37
CA GLU A 40 -2.48 9.71 3.86
C GLU A 40 -1.54 10.80 3.31
N ILE A 41 -0.41 11.05 3.98
CA ILE A 41 0.62 11.99 3.49
C ILE A 41 1.22 11.48 2.18
N VAL A 42 1.58 10.19 2.11
CA VAL A 42 2.11 9.56 0.89
C VAL A 42 1.11 9.64 -0.26
N ARG A 43 -0.18 9.34 0.00
CA ARG A 43 -1.25 9.46 -1.00
C ARG A 43 -1.30 10.87 -1.59
N GLN A 44 -1.33 11.90 -0.74
CA GLN A 44 -1.37 13.29 -1.19
C GLN A 44 -0.13 13.69 -2.01
N ASP A 45 1.07 13.19 -1.67
CA ASP A 45 2.29 13.45 -2.44
C ASP A 45 2.25 12.78 -3.83
N LEU A 46 1.77 11.55 -3.90
CA LEU A 46 1.60 10.83 -5.18
C LEU A 46 0.55 11.47 -6.07
N GLU A 47 -0.55 11.97 -5.49
CA GLU A 47 -1.58 12.71 -6.23
C GLU A 47 -1.01 13.99 -6.85
N LYS A 48 -0.27 14.79 -6.09
CA LYS A 48 0.40 15.99 -6.60
C LYS A 48 1.39 15.69 -7.73
N LYS A 49 2.05 14.52 -7.70
CA LYS A 49 2.96 14.08 -8.76
C LYS A 49 2.24 13.51 -9.99
N SER A 50 1.02 13.03 -9.80
CA SER A 50 0.17 12.48 -10.85
C SER A 50 -0.67 13.56 -11.54
N GLU A 51 -0.83 14.73 -10.90
CA GLU A 51 -1.38 15.91 -11.57
C GLU A 51 -0.42 16.33 -12.70
N PRO A 52 -0.87 16.31 -13.98
CA PRO A 52 -0.09 16.90 -15.04
C PRO A 52 0.01 18.39 -14.72
N ASN A 53 1.23 18.90 -14.56
CA ASN A 53 1.51 20.33 -14.40
C ASN A 53 0.50 21.15 -15.23
N PRO A 54 -0.38 21.96 -14.61
CA PRO A 54 -1.11 22.94 -15.39
C PRO A 54 -0.05 23.94 -15.87
N THR A 55 0.12 23.98 -17.20
CA THR A 55 0.87 24.99 -17.95
C THR A 55 0.77 26.40 -17.37
#